data_AF-A0A7K2W7B3-F1
#
_entry.id   AF-A0A7K2W7B3-F1
#
_cell.length_a   1.000
_cell.length_b   1.000
_cell.length_c   1.000
_cell.angle_alpha   90.00
_cell.angle_beta   90.00
_cell.angle_gamma   90.00
#
_symmetry.space_group_name_H-M   'P 1'
#
loop_
_entity.id
_entity.type
_entity.pdbx_description
1 polymer ?
#
loop_
_entity_poly.entity_id
_entity_poly.type
_entity_poly.pdbx_seq_one_letter_code
_entity_poly.pdbx_strand_id
1 'polypeptide(L)'
;MRALVALARSRGAQTAAIGSGRDPLARESVRAIADAWERAGGEMARELTWPETAASWLRQATRFAAAEADLWIMHGPPLGWAQMTRRLLWSTPWQPAHTLLTGAVSDRRTLDLVGLHNLPGISGVTRDGDTWHLGPDDHIVTATRT
;
A
#
# COMPACT_ATOMS: atom_id res chain seq x y z
N MET A 1 -4.60 9.11 -9.21
CA MET A 1 -3.28 9.46 -8.63
C MET A 1 -3.31 10.71 -7.76
N ARG A 2 -3.96 11.81 -8.17
CA ARG A 2 -4.05 13.04 -7.35
C ARG A 2 -4.51 12.81 -5.90
N ALA A 3 -5.57 12.02 -5.69
CA ALA A 3 -6.08 11.72 -4.34
C ALA A 3 -5.07 10.95 -3.47
N LEU A 4 -4.33 10.00 -4.06
CA LEU A 4 -3.30 9.25 -3.34
C LEU A 4 -2.15 10.15 -2.88
N VAL A 5 -1.68 11.02 -3.77
CA VAL A 5 -0.65 12.01 -3.44
C VAL A 5 -1.16 13.00 -2.38
N ALA A 6 -2.40 13.49 -2.52
CA ALA A 6 -2.99 14.39 -1.53
C ALA A 6 -3.10 13.72 -0.14
N LEU A 7 -3.54 12.46 -0.08
CA LEU A 7 -3.62 11.68 1.16
C LEU A 7 -2.23 11.41 1.76
N ALA A 8 -1.24 11.11 0.94
CA ALA A 8 0.15 10.97 1.39
C ALA A 8 0.65 12.29 2.01
N ARG A 9 0.42 13.42 1.36
CA ARG A 9 0.83 14.74 1.86
C ARG A 9 0.08 15.16 3.12
N SER A 10 -1.21 14.85 3.25
CA SER A 10 -1.95 15.13 4.49
C SER A 10 -1.43 14.32 5.68
N ARG A 11 -0.70 13.22 5.43
CA ARG A 11 0.01 12.42 6.43
C ARG A 11 1.44 12.90 6.69
N GLY A 12 1.86 14.00 6.07
CA GLY A 12 3.20 14.56 6.20
C GLY A 12 4.29 13.77 5.47
N ALA A 13 3.92 12.80 4.61
CA ALA A 13 4.89 11.97 3.92
C ALA A 13 5.77 12.77 2.96
N GLN A 14 7.07 12.48 2.97
CA GLN A 14 8.10 13.04 2.11
C GLN A 14 8.82 11.95 1.30
N THR A 15 8.97 10.75 1.88
CA THR A 15 9.68 9.62 1.25
C THR A 15 8.78 8.39 1.13
N ALA A 16 8.67 7.82 -0.07
CA ALA A 16 7.80 6.67 -0.31
C ALA A 16 8.56 5.41 -0.73
N ALA A 17 8.14 4.28 -0.18
CA ALA A 17 8.44 2.96 -0.71
C ALA A 17 7.20 2.40 -1.41
N ILE A 18 7.31 2.06 -2.70
CA ILE A 18 6.21 1.51 -3.49
C ILE A 18 6.46 0.03 -3.77
N GLY A 19 5.41 -0.78 -3.57
CA GLY A 19 5.45 -2.22 -3.75
C GLY A 19 4.30 -2.72 -4.58
N SER A 20 4.56 -3.66 -5.49
CA SER A 20 3.48 -4.36 -6.19
C SER A 20 3.67 -5.83 -6.50
N GLY A 21 2.54 -6.47 -6.82
CA GLY A 21 2.52 -7.72 -7.58
C GLY A 21 3.22 -7.60 -8.94
N ARG A 22 3.50 -8.72 -9.60
CA ARG A 22 4.19 -8.74 -10.91
C ARG A 22 3.27 -8.65 -12.11
N ASP A 23 1.96 -8.61 -11.87
CA ASP A 23 0.96 -8.41 -12.90
C ASP A 23 1.26 -7.14 -13.74
N PRO A 24 1.13 -7.18 -15.09
CA PRO A 24 1.44 -6.04 -15.94
C PRO A 24 0.67 -4.76 -15.58
N LEU A 25 -0.63 -4.86 -15.27
CA LEU A 25 -1.45 -3.70 -14.92
C LEU A 25 -1.04 -3.14 -13.55
N ALA A 26 -0.64 -4.02 -12.63
CA ALA A 26 -0.10 -3.61 -11.34
C ALA A 26 1.20 -2.80 -11.49
N ARG A 27 2.10 -3.24 -12.38
CA ARG A 27 3.36 -2.55 -12.66
C ARG A 27 3.15 -1.20 -13.35
N GLU A 28 2.24 -1.14 -14.31
CA GLU A 28 1.88 0.12 -14.97
C GLU A 28 1.31 1.12 -13.95
N SER A 29 0.42 0.64 -13.08
CA SER A 29 -0.18 1.46 -12.02
C SER A 29 0.87 1.98 -11.04
N VAL A 30 1.82 1.15 -10.60
CA VAL A 30 2.90 1.58 -9.71
C VAL A 30 3.82 2.61 -10.37
N ARG A 31 4.16 2.45 -11.65
CA ARG A 31 4.91 3.48 -12.39
C ARG A 31 4.17 4.81 -12.43
N ALA A 32 2.87 4.78 -12.74
CA ALA A 32 2.05 6.00 -12.75
C ALA A 32 1.95 6.66 -11.36
N ILE A 33 1.98 5.86 -10.28
CA ILE A 33 2.02 6.36 -8.91
C ILE A 33 3.37 6.99 -8.59
N ALA A 34 4.48 6.29 -8.89
CA ALA A 34 5.84 6.78 -8.67
C ALA A 34 6.05 8.13 -9.39
N ASP A 35 5.71 8.18 -10.67
CA ASP A 35 5.75 9.39 -11.49
C ASP A 35 4.93 10.54 -10.88
N ALA A 36 3.74 10.24 -10.35
CA ALA A 36 2.89 11.25 -9.73
C ALA A 36 3.42 11.73 -8.38
N TRP A 37 4.07 10.84 -7.62
CA TRP A 37 4.72 11.16 -6.35
C TRP A 37 5.92 12.09 -6.57
N GLU A 38 6.80 11.73 -7.50
CA GLU A 38 8.00 12.52 -7.83
C GLU A 38 7.62 13.90 -8.42
N ARG A 39 6.64 13.97 -9.33
CA ARG A 39 6.14 15.25 -9.85
C ARG A 39 5.54 16.15 -8.76
N ALA A 40 5.07 15.57 -7.67
CA ALA A 40 4.58 16.32 -6.52
C ALA A 40 5.69 16.68 -5.52
N GLY A 41 6.97 16.46 -5.86
CA GLY A 41 8.14 16.72 -5.04
C GLY A 41 8.37 15.69 -3.94
N GLY A 42 7.85 14.47 -4.10
CA GLY A 42 8.10 13.36 -3.19
C GLY A 42 9.35 12.59 -3.59
N GLU A 43 10.05 12.01 -2.62
CA GLU A 43 11.25 11.22 -2.89
C GLU A 43 10.92 9.72 -2.87
N MET A 44 11.50 8.97 -3.81
CA MET A 44 11.34 7.52 -3.89
C MET A 44 12.47 6.82 -3.12
N ALA A 45 12.15 6.23 -1.97
CA ALA A 45 13.10 5.44 -1.19
C ALA A 45 13.32 4.04 -1.78
N ARG A 46 12.25 3.45 -2.34
CA ARG A 46 12.31 2.11 -2.95
C ARG A 46 11.14 1.83 -3.86
N GLU A 47 11.39 1.13 -4.95
CA GLU A 47 10.37 0.37 -5.67
C GLU A 47 10.72 -1.12 -5.59
N LEU A 48 9.74 -1.98 -5.30
CA LEU A 48 9.92 -3.42 -5.51
C LEU A 48 8.70 -4.09 -6.11
N THR A 49 8.93 -5.31 -6.62
CA THR A 49 7.87 -6.24 -6.97
C THR A 49 7.98 -7.57 -6.23
N TRP A 50 6.85 -8.22 -5.97
CA TRP A 50 6.76 -9.59 -5.48
C TRP A 50 5.93 -10.45 -6.45
N PRO A 51 6.24 -11.76 -6.58
CA PRO A 51 5.39 -12.66 -7.35
C PRO A 51 4.06 -12.91 -6.63
N GLU A 52 3.02 -13.27 -7.39
CA GLU A 52 1.72 -13.69 -6.84
C GLU A 52 1.80 -15.04 -6.12
N THR A 53 2.79 -15.86 -6.48
CA THR A 53 3.05 -17.16 -5.86
C THR A 53 4.54 -17.29 -5.57
N ALA A 54 4.87 -17.63 -4.33
CA ALA A 54 6.22 -17.94 -3.88
C ALA A 54 6.18 -18.98 -2.77
N ALA A 55 7.27 -19.74 -2.63
CA ALA A 55 7.48 -20.56 -1.44
C ALA A 55 7.68 -19.71 -0.16
N SER A 56 8.11 -18.44 -0.34
CA SER A 56 8.26 -17.48 0.75
C SER A 56 8.32 -16.04 0.22
N TRP A 57 7.71 -15.11 0.94
CA TRP A 57 7.81 -13.67 0.71
C TRP A 57 8.83 -12.97 1.64
N LEU A 58 9.55 -13.72 2.49
CA LEU A 58 10.41 -13.14 3.53
C LEU A 58 11.42 -12.15 2.95
N ARG A 59 12.15 -12.56 1.91
CA ARG A 59 13.19 -11.72 1.30
C ARG A 59 12.61 -10.41 0.77
N GLN A 60 11.43 -10.46 0.17
CA GLN A 60 10.74 -9.28 -0.36
C GLN A 60 10.25 -8.40 0.77
N ALA A 61 9.61 -8.97 1.79
CA ALA A 61 9.11 -8.25 2.97
C ALA A 61 10.25 -7.54 3.70
N THR A 62 11.34 -8.24 4.03
CA THR A 62 12.52 -7.65 4.67
C THR A 62 13.10 -6.52 3.84
N ARG A 63 13.24 -6.71 2.51
CA ARG A 63 13.75 -5.66 1.62
C ARG A 63 12.82 -4.46 1.51
N PHE A 64 11.51 -4.64 1.65
CA PHE A 64 10.54 -3.57 1.56
C PHE A 64 10.44 -2.77 2.86
N ALA A 65 10.45 -3.47 4.00
CA ALA A 65 10.43 -2.86 5.32
C ALA A 65 11.75 -2.12 5.67
N ALA A 66 12.87 -2.55 5.08
CA ALA A 66 14.16 -1.87 5.23
C ALA A 66 14.31 -0.61 4.34
N ALA A 67 13.26 -0.17 3.65
CA ALA A 67 13.31 1.12 2.95
C ALA A 67 13.29 2.27 3.97
N GLU A 68 14.14 3.27 3.78
CA GLU A 68 14.11 4.52 4.55
C GLU A 68 12.98 5.42 4.02
N ALA A 69 11.74 4.96 4.21
CA ALA A 69 10.52 5.65 3.82
C ALA A 69 9.69 6.04 5.05
N ASP A 70 8.99 7.16 4.99
CA ASP A 70 7.94 7.49 5.96
C ASP A 70 6.57 6.92 5.56
N LEU A 71 6.43 6.52 4.29
CA LEU A 71 5.20 5.96 3.73
C LEU A 71 5.45 4.74 2.83
N TRP A 72 4.63 3.71 2.99
CA TRP A 72 4.53 2.57 2.08
C TRP A 72 3.29 2.70 1.21
N ILE A 73 3.43 2.45 -0.09
CA ILE A 73 2.29 2.37 -1.01
C ILE A 73 2.26 0.97 -1.62
N MET A 74 1.13 0.27 -1.48
CA MET A 74 0.98 -1.08 -2.00
C MET A 74 -0.13 -1.17 -3.03
N HIS A 75 0.16 -1.86 -4.12
CA HIS A 75 -0.78 -2.09 -5.21
C HIS A 75 -0.60 -3.52 -5.74
N GLY A 76 -1.66 -4.14 -6.27
CA GLY A 76 -1.53 -5.38 -7.03
C GLY A 76 -2.67 -6.36 -6.80
N PRO A 77 -2.50 -7.62 -7.24
CA PRO A 77 -3.52 -8.63 -7.07
C PRO A 77 -3.75 -9.01 -5.59
N PRO A 78 -5.00 -9.33 -5.20
CA PRO A 78 -5.36 -9.55 -3.80
C PRO A 78 -4.54 -10.62 -3.06
N LEU A 79 -4.33 -11.79 -3.68
CA LEU A 79 -3.67 -12.92 -3.01
C LEU A 79 -2.19 -12.66 -2.77
N GLY A 80 -1.45 -12.17 -3.76
CA GLY A 80 -0.03 -11.84 -3.61
C GLY A 80 0.18 -10.73 -2.59
N TRP A 81 -0.70 -9.71 -2.59
CA TRP A 81 -0.71 -8.68 -1.55
C TRP A 81 -0.93 -9.29 -0.16
N ALA A 82 -1.95 -10.12 0.04
CA ALA A 82 -2.25 -10.67 1.36
C ALA A 82 -1.08 -11.49 1.94
N GLN A 83 -0.40 -12.26 1.10
CA GLN A 83 0.79 -13.03 1.52
C GLN A 83 1.98 -12.12 1.85
N MET A 84 2.24 -11.11 1.02
CA MET A 84 3.26 -10.11 1.28
C MET A 84 2.99 -9.35 2.59
N THR A 85 1.76 -8.90 2.81
CA THR A 85 1.34 -8.14 4.00
C THR A 85 1.44 -8.97 5.27
N ARG A 86 0.97 -10.23 5.26
CA ARG A 86 1.18 -11.15 6.40
C ARG A 86 2.66 -11.32 6.72
N ARG A 87 3.51 -11.39 5.70
CA ARG A 87 4.96 -11.52 5.91
C ARG A 87 5.61 -10.24 6.45
N LEU A 88 5.13 -9.07 6.03
CA LEU A 88 5.53 -7.79 6.63
C LEU A 88 5.17 -7.75 8.11
N LEU A 89 3.90 -8.05 8.44
CA LEU A 89 3.36 -8.05 9.80
C LEU A 89 4.15 -8.94 10.76
N TRP A 90 4.44 -10.18 10.36
CA TRP A 90 4.97 -11.18 11.28
C TRP A 90 6.49 -11.30 11.26
N SER A 91 7.19 -10.56 10.41
CA SER A 91 8.63 -10.79 10.21
C SER A 91 9.44 -9.52 9.99
N THR A 92 8.84 -8.35 10.12
CA THR A 92 9.52 -7.06 9.94
C THR A 92 8.96 -6.00 10.90
N PRO A 93 9.65 -4.86 11.10
CA PRO A 93 9.13 -3.72 11.86
C PRO A 93 8.06 -2.90 11.12
N TRP A 94 7.62 -3.31 9.93
CA TRP A 94 6.64 -2.58 9.13
C TRP A 94 5.32 -2.37 9.90
N GLN A 95 4.74 -1.17 9.75
CA GLN A 95 3.51 -0.79 10.45
C GLN A 95 2.39 -0.46 9.45
N PRO A 96 1.18 -1.05 9.59
CA PRO A 96 0.06 -0.78 8.69
C PRO A 96 -0.37 0.69 8.63
N ALA A 97 -0.25 1.41 9.75
CA ALA A 97 -0.61 2.83 9.83
C ALA A 97 0.17 3.72 8.83
N HIS A 98 1.39 3.31 8.48
CA HIS A 98 2.26 4.01 7.53
C HIS A 98 2.05 3.54 6.09
N THR A 99 0.92 2.89 5.80
CA THR A 99 0.65 2.31 4.48
C THR A 99 -0.60 2.86 3.82
N LEU A 100 -0.47 3.21 2.54
CA LEU A 100 -1.56 3.49 1.63
C LEU A 100 -1.77 2.33 0.66
N LEU A 101 -3.03 1.95 0.47
CA LEU A 101 -3.45 0.97 -0.51
C LEU A 101 -4.15 1.64 -1.69
N THR A 102 -4.10 0.98 -2.85
CA THR A 102 -4.76 1.46 -4.07
C THR A 102 -5.18 0.30 -4.96
N GLY A 103 -6.20 0.51 -5.79
CA GLY A 103 -6.69 -0.52 -6.72
C GLY A 103 -7.36 -1.68 -5.98
N ALA A 104 -7.16 -2.91 -6.46
CA ALA A 104 -7.87 -4.09 -5.95
C ALA A 104 -7.60 -4.41 -4.47
N VAL A 105 -6.47 -3.95 -3.92
CA VAL A 105 -6.13 -4.16 -2.50
C VAL A 105 -6.85 -3.22 -1.55
N SER A 106 -7.57 -2.22 -2.06
CA SER A 106 -8.46 -1.37 -1.27
C SER A 106 -9.85 -1.97 -1.03
N ASP A 107 -10.16 -3.11 -1.66
CA ASP A 107 -11.45 -3.78 -1.45
C ASP A 107 -11.50 -4.50 -0.10
N ARG A 108 -12.65 -4.42 0.59
CA ARG A 108 -12.86 -5.05 1.90
C ARG A 108 -12.52 -6.54 1.88
N ARG A 109 -12.97 -7.28 0.86
CA ARG A 109 -12.73 -8.73 0.77
C ARG A 109 -11.26 -9.03 0.64
N THR A 110 -10.50 -8.14 -0.01
CA THR A 110 -9.04 -8.25 -0.06
C THR A 110 -8.43 -8.03 1.32
N LEU A 111 -8.83 -6.98 2.05
CA LEU A 111 -8.34 -6.73 3.42
C LEU A 111 -8.64 -7.89 4.38
N ASP A 112 -9.82 -8.50 4.25
CA ASP A 112 -10.24 -9.67 5.03
C ASP A 112 -9.30 -10.88 4.83
N LEU A 113 -8.61 -10.99 3.69
CA LEU A 113 -7.58 -12.01 3.50
C LEU A 113 -6.41 -11.86 4.48
N VAL A 114 -6.16 -10.68 5.04
CA VAL A 114 -5.14 -10.47 6.09
C VAL A 114 -5.78 -10.46 7.48
N GLY A 115 -7.06 -10.09 7.57
CA GLY A 115 -7.80 -9.86 8.81
C GLY A 115 -7.59 -8.42 9.28
N LEU A 116 -8.67 -7.66 9.45
CA LEU A 116 -8.58 -6.20 9.58
C LEU A 116 -8.00 -5.75 10.90
N HIS A 117 -8.24 -6.51 11.97
CA HIS A 117 -7.59 -6.30 13.26
C HIS A 117 -6.05 -6.30 13.15
N ASN A 118 -5.48 -6.90 12.10
CA ASN A 118 -4.04 -6.88 11.82
C ASN A 118 -3.59 -5.65 11.01
N LEU A 119 -4.50 -4.76 10.62
CA LEU A 119 -4.24 -3.63 9.74
C LEU A 119 -4.57 -2.25 10.37
N PRO A 120 -4.33 -2.00 11.67
CA PRO A 120 -4.73 -0.76 12.31
C PRO A 120 -4.12 0.47 11.62
N GLY A 121 -4.96 1.45 11.30
CA GLY A 121 -4.56 2.71 10.67
C GLY A 121 -4.23 2.61 9.17
N ILE A 122 -4.37 1.43 8.56
CA ILE A 122 -4.24 1.31 7.10
C ILE A 122 -5.31 2.16 6.43
N SER A 123 -4.96 2.72 5.28
CA SER A 123 -5.87 3.56 4.53
C SER A 123 -5.56 3.46 3.05
N GLY A 124 -6.33 4.14 2.22
CA GLY A 124 -6.04 4.12 0.81
C GLY A 124 -6.98 4.99 0.00
N VAL A 125 -6.93 4.72 -1.30
CA VAL A 125 -7.76 5.38 -2.30
C VAL A 125 -8.45 4.33 -3.14
N THR A 126 -9.77 4.49 -3.32
CA THR A 126 -10.57 3.62 -4.18
C THR A 126 -10.22 3.85 -5.66
N ARG A 127 -10.77 3.02 -6.55
CA ARG A 127 -10.64 3.23 -8.00
C ARG A 127 -11.20 4.58 -8.45
N ASP A 128 -12.29 5.01 -7.82
CA ASP A 128 -13.01 6.24 -8.17
C ASP A 128 -12.32 7.50 -7.59
N GLY A 129 -11.32 7.30 -6.74
CA GLY A 129 -10.52 8.36 -6.17
C GLY A 129 -11.00 8.85 -4.80
N ASP A 130 -11.96 8.17 -4.19
CA ASP A 130 -12.36 8.42 -2.80
C ASP A 130 -11.29 7.92 -1.85
N THR A 131 -11.10 8.62 -0.73
CA THR A 131 -10.18 8.18 0.31
C THR A 131 -10.93 7.35 1.33
N TRP A 132 -10.25 6.39 1.92
CA TRP A 132 -10.83 5.57 2.97
C TRP A 132 -9.77 5.27 4.03
N HIS A 133 -10.20 4.99 5.25
CA HIS A 133 -9.32 4.51 6.32
C HIS A 133 -10.02 3.41 7.12
N LEU A 134 -9.22 2.54 7.73
CA LEU A 134 -9.71 1.59 8.72
C LEU A 134 -9.82 2.28 10.08
N GLY A 135 -11.05 2.38 10.59
CA GLY A 135 -11.35 2.90 11.91
C GLY A 135 -10.97 1.92 13.04
N PRO A 136 -11.06 2.36 14.31
CA PRO A 136 -10.63 1.57 15.47
C PRO A 136 -11.43 0.26 15.70
N ASP A 137 -12.67 0.19 15.21
CA ASP A 137 -13.53 -1.01 15.32
C ASP A 137 -13.56 -1.84 14.03
N ASP A 138 -12.45 -1.88 13.28
CA ASP A 138 -12.28 -2.64 12.03
C ASP A 138 -13.30 -2.28 10.92
N HIS A 139 -13.92 -1.11 10.98
CA HIS A 139 -14.85 -0.61 9.97
C HIS A 139 -14.13 0.31 8.97
N ILE A 140 -14.48 0.19 7.69
CA ILE A 140 -13.95 1.06 6.64
C ILE A 140 -14.78 2.34 6.62
N VAL A 141 -14.14 3.48 6.87
CA VAL A 141 -14.74 4.80 6.72
C VAL A 141 -14.30 5.37 5.38
N THR A 142 -15.27 5.72 4.52
CA THR A 142 -14.99 6.35 3.23
C THR A 142 -15.33 7.83 3.30
N ALA A 143 -14.39 8.69 2.88
CA ALA A 143 -14.64 10.10 2.67
C ALA A 143 -14.75 10.35 1.18
N THR A 144 -15.93 10.84 0.76
CA THR A 144 -16.18 11.21 -0.63
C THR A 144 -15.35 12.43 -1.00
N ARG A 145 -14.85 12.45 -2.22
CA ARG A 145 -14.10 13.56 -2.79
C ARG A 145 -14.90 14.88 -2.69
N THR A 146 -14.29 15.92 -2.12
CA THR A 146 -14.77 17.32 -2.23
C THR A 146 -14.35 17.94 -3.56
#